data_AF-A0A7X9IZF6-F1
#
_entry.id   AF-A0A7X9IZF6-F1
#
_cell.length_a   1.000
_cell.length_b   1.000
_cell.length_c   1.000
_cell.angle_alpha   90.00
_cell.angle_beta   90.00
_cell.angle_gamma   90.00
#
_symmetry.space_group_name_H-M   'P 1'
#
loop_
_entity.id
_entity.type
_entity.pdbx_description
1 polymer ?
#
loop_
_entity_poly.entity_id
_entity_poly.type
_entity_poly.pdbx_seq_one_letter_code
_entity_poly.pdbx_strand_id
1 'polypeptide(L)'
;MERRDFLRLLGVTFAAPLPLLRSLVDPLRAVPAAIAALTPLHLIGWRAPQLYGPRWTEVRLLREPADSLQEMSRAALADGVRVWARSGHRSLSQQRYLWNAKYRGHDTVRTEDGRRLTLRREQPAAEKVRLILSYTAFPGTSRHHWGTDVDMAQTFADGCADLLLQQDAGPPPDAPVVPAGDDPAPAARKAAEQPPDDCLPAQRWLAAHAHEFGWYLVYDAPRGGFQPEPWHWSYLPFAVPALARYLEEVEADLLRDRGIDGADVVLDDFAAYRDRFLLGVCPDALPGAAPSVAPSEDSPAPAP
;
A
#
# COMPACT_ATOMS: atom_id res chain seq x y z
N MET A 1 -17.44 2.10 -51.04
CA MET A 1 -16.45 2.46 -52.08
C MET A 1 -15.41 3.34 -51.40
N GLU A 2 -14.16 2.96 -51.60
CA GLU A 2 -12.91 3.30 -50.92
C GLU A 2 -12.58 4.77 -50.61
N ARG A 3 -11.67 4.86 -49.64
CA ARG A 3 -10.76 5.92 -49.20
C ARG A 3 -9.83 6.41 -50.33
N ARG A 4 -10.05 7.61 -50.88
CA ARG A 4 -9.06 8.52 -51.51
C ARG A 4 -9.78 9.60 -52.32
N ASP A 5 -9.68 10.86 -51.90
CA ASP A 5 -9.53 12.06 -52.75
C ASP A 5 -9.49 13.31 -51.84
N PHE A 6 -8.31 13.79 -51.43
CA PHE A 6 -7.41 14.73 -52.13
C PHE A 6 -7.71 16.20 -51.79
N LEU A 7 -7.00 16.65 -50.76
CA LEU A 7 -6.73 18.05 -50.41
C LEU A 7 -6.28 18.86 -51.64
N ARG A 8 -7.05 19.88 -52.05
CA ARG A 8 -6.55 21.14 -52.65
C ARG A 8 -7.63 22.22 -52.59
N LEU A 9 -7.57 23.12 -51.62
CA LEU A 9 -7.59 24.58 -51.85
C LEU A 9 -7.61 25.30 -50.50
N LEU A 10 -6.50 25.96 -50.18
CA LEU A 10 -6.41 27.35 -49.71
C LEU A 10 -5.01 27.50 -49.13
N GLY A 11 -4.10 27.94 -49.99
CA GLY A 11 -2.76 28.34 -49.59
C GLY A 11 -2.85 29.58 -48.73
N VAL A 12 -2.38 29.46 -47.50
CA VAL A 12 -1.92 30.60 -46.70
C VAL A 12 -0.67 30.13 -45.96
N THR A 13 0.46 30.68 -46.37
CA THR A 13 1.76 30.59 -45.71
C THR A 13 1.76 31.49 -44.47
N PHE A 14 1.81 30.90 -43.28
CA PHE A 14 2.35 31.56 -42.09
C PHE A 14 3.38 30.65 -41.45
N ALA A 15 4.64 31.08 -41.53
CA ALA A 15 5.75 30.47 -40.82
C ALA A 15 5.75 30.97 -39.37
N ALA A 16 5.41 30.08 -38.44
CA ALA A 16 5.77 30.17 -37.03
C ALA A 16 6.09 28.74 -36.58
N PRO A 17 7.11 28.51 -35.73
CA PRO A 17 7.40 27.17 -35.26
C PRO A 17 6.33 26.79 -34.24
N LEU A 18 5.31 26.05 -34.68
CA LEU A 18 4.50 25.25 -33.76
C LEU A 18 5.46 24.30 -33.04
N PRO A 19 5.48 24.24 -31.69
CA PRO A 19 6.01 23.07 -31.04
C PRO A 19 5.14 21.90 -31.51
N LEU A 20 5.79 20.87 -32.05
CA LEU A 20 5.16 19.64 -32.47
C LEU A 20 4.10 19.23 -31.44
N LEU A 21 2.85 19.18 -31.89
CA LEU A 21 1.81 18.33 -31.32
C LEU A 21 2.35 16.89 -31.35
N ARG A 22 3.07 16.52 -30.30
CA ARG A 22 3.40 15.14 -29.98
C ARG A 22 2.08 14.49 -29.56
N SER A 23 1.54 13.68 -30.47
CA SER A 23 0.71 12.49 -30.21
C SER A 23 -0.40 12.67 -29.16
N LEU A 24 -1.61 13.05 -29.55
CA LEU A 24 -2.73 12.11 -29.74
C LEU A 24 -2.60 10.80 -28.90
N VAL A 25 -3.43 10.75 -27.86
CA VAL A 25 -3.83 9.61 -27.03
C VAL A 25 -2.75 9.06 -26.10
N ASP A 26 -2.40 9.85 -25.08
CA ASP A 26 -2.37 9.24 -23.76
C ASP A 26 -3.85 9.09 -23.37
N PRO A 27 -4.39 7.90 -23.04
CA PRO A 27 -5.61 7.89 -22.27
C PRO A 27 -5.21 8.49 -20.94
N LEU A 28 -5.34 9.82 -20.81
CA LEU A 28 -5.71 10.42 -19.55
C LEU A 28 -6.90 9.57 -19.09
N ARG A 29 -6.63 8.55 -18.26
CA ARG A 29 -7.66 7.96 -17.43
C ARG A 29 -8.18 9.17 -16.68
N ALA A 30 -9.35 9.65 -17.11
CA ALA A 30 -9.97 10.81 -16.50
C ALA A 30 -9.96 10.52 -15.00
N VAL A 31 -9.41 11.45 -14.22
CA VAL A 31 -9.31 11.28 -12.77
C VAL A 31 -10.71 10.87 -12.28
N PRO A 32 -10.88 9.67 -11.69
CA PRO A 32 -12.19 9.19 -11.32
C PRO A 32 -12.92 10.24 -10.49
N ALA A 33 -14.21 10.47 -10.74
CA ALA A 33 -14.95 11.58 -10.11
C ALA A 33 -14.84 11.57 -8.57
N ALA A 34 -14.80 10.39 -7.96
CA ALA A 34 -14.59 10.23 -6.53
C ALA A 34 -13.21 10.73 -6.06
N ILE A 35 -12.15 10.51 -6.86
CA ILE A 35 -10.80 11.05 -6.61
C ILE A 35 -10.73 12.55 -6.92
N ALA A 36 -11.39 13.00 -7.98
CA ALA A 36 -11.48 14.42 -8.33
C ALA A 36 -12.19 15.24 -7.23
N ALA A 37 -13.16 14.65 -6.54
CA ALA A 37 -13.87 15.28 -5.43
C ALA A 37 -13.06 15.36 -4.12
N LEU A 38 -11.91 14.68 -4.02
CA LEU A 38 -11.07 14.78 -2.83
C LEU A 38 -10.41 16.15 -2.73
N THR A 39 -10.35 16.66 -1.50
CA THR A 39 -9.58 17.87 -1.14
C THR A 39 -8.26 17.44 -0.49
N PRO A 40 -7.27 18.32 -0.32
CA PRO A 40 -6.05 18.00 0.42
C PRO A 40 -6.31 17.39 1.81
N LEU A 41 -7.33 17.90 2.53
CA LEU A 41 -7.76 17.33 3.82
C LEU A 41 -8.27 15.88 3.75
N HIS A 42 -8.82 15.44 2.62
CA HIS A 42 -9.17 14.03 2.40
C HIS A 42 -7.92 13.20 2.09
N LEU A 43 -7.00 13.73 1.28
CA LEU A 43 -5.76 13.05 0.89
C LEU A 43 -4.85 12.74 2.09
N ILE A 44 -4.90 13.56 3.14
CA ILE A 44 -4.21 13.31 4.42
C ILE A 44 -5.07 12.59 5.47
N GLY A 45 -6.28 12.15 5.11
CA GLY A 45 -7.19 11.43 6.02
C GLY A 45 -7.80 12.25 7.15
N TRP A 46 -7.66 13.58 7.12
CA TRP A 46 -8.33 14.46 8.09
C TRP A 46 -9.85 14.46 7.90
N ARG A 47 -10.30 14.36 6.65
CA ARG A 47 -11.68 14.10 6.27
C ARG A 47 -11.78 12.71 5.64
N ALA A 48 -12.86 12.00 5.94
CA ALA A 48 -13.18 10.76 5.26
C ALA A 48 -14.04 11.06 4.03
N PRO A 49 -13.76 10.45 2.87
CA PRO A 49 -14.67 10.51 1.73
C PRO A 49 -15.95 9.71 2.03
N GLN A 50 -16.90 9.70 1.10
CA GLN A 50 -18.02 8.79 1.20
C GLN A 50 -17.55 7.35 0.95
N LEU A 51 -17.64 6.52 1.98
CA LEU A 51 -17.12 5.16 1.96
C LEU A 51 -18.23 4.12 1.95
N TYR A 52 -17.93 2.97 1.37
CA TYR A 52 -18.76 1.79 1.21
C TYR A 52 -17.99 0.57 1.69
N GLY A 53 -18.69 -0.49 2.05
CA GLY A 53 -18.06 -1.73 2.47
C GLY A 53 -18.92 -2.91 2.05
N PRO A 54 -18.33 -4.04 1.65
CA PRO A 54 -19.08 -5.26 1.44
C PRO A 54 -19.83 -5.63 2.73
N ARG A 55 -21.06 -6.17 2.63
CA ARG A 55 -21.88 -6.49 3.81
C ARG A 55 -21.25 -7.52 4.76
N TRP A 56 -20.20 -8.21 4.31
CA TRP A 56 -19.51 -9.29 5.03
C TRP A 56 -18.25 -8.84 5.79
N THR A 57 -17.86 -7.57 5.70
CA THR A 57 -16.71 -7.02 6.42
C THR A 57 -16.98 -5.59 6.88
N GLU A 58 -16.30 -5.16 7.95
CA GLU A 58 -16.31 -3.76 8.40
C GLU A 58 -15.37 -2.88 7.57
N VAL A 59 -14.61 -3.46 6.64
CA VAL A 59 -13.71 -2.74 5.73
C VAL A 59 -14.48 -1.73 4.90
N ARG A 60 -13.97 -0.50 4.87
CA ARG A 60 -14.54 0.65 4.16
C ARG A 60 -13.60 1.14 3.08
N LEU A 61 -14.09 1.32 1.87
CA LEU A 61 -13.37 1.80 0.70
C LEU A 61 -14.23 2.79 -0.09
N LEU A 62 -13.69 3.43 -1.11
CA LEU A 62 -14.53 4.10 -2.11
C LEU A 62 -15.40 3.07 -2.84
N ARG A 63 -16.49 3.53 -3.48
CA ARG A 63 -17.52 2.65 -4.05
C ARG A 63 -16.94 1.60 -5.02
N GLU A 64 -16.23 2.07 -6.04
CA GLU A 64 -15.70 1.21 -7.09
C GLU A 64 -14.62 0.24 -6.58
N PRO A 65 -13.66 0.66 -5.74
CA PRO A 65 -12.81 -0.31 -5.03
C PRO A 65 -13.60 -1.33 -4.19
N ALA A 66 -14.64 -0.92 -3.45
CA ALA A 66 -15.45 -1.86 -2.67
C ALA A 66 -16.20 -2.88 -3.55
N ASP A 67 -16.77 -2.43 -4.67
CA ASP A 67 -17.47 -3.28 -5.63
C ASP A 67 -16.49 -4.25 -6.30
N SER A 68 -15.32 -3.77 -6.75
CA SER A 68 -14.24 -4.60 -7.31
C SER A 68 -13.72 -5.63 -6.30
N LEU A 69 -13.49 -5.25 -5.03
CA LEU A 69 -13.09 -6.18 -3.99
C LEU A 69 -14.12 -7.30 -3.81
N GLN A 70 -15.41 -6.97 -3.87
CA GLN A 70 -16.48 -7.95 -3.77
C GLN A 70 -16.54 -8.89 -4.98
N GLU A 71 -16.25 -8.40 -6.19
CA GLU A 71 -16.13 -9.22 -7.41
C GLU A 71 -14.92 -10.15 -7.35
N MET A 72 -13.76 -9.62 -6.98
CA MET A 72 -12.53 -10.39 -6.81
C MET A 72 -12.69 -11.50 -5.76
N SER A 73 -13.28 -11.19 -4.60
CA SER A 73 -13.56 -12.21 -3.57
C SER A 73 -14.53 -13.29 -4.04
N ARG A 74 -15.48 -12.98 -4.95
CA ARG A 74 -16.37 -14.00 -5.54
C ARG A 74 -15.65 -14.87 -6.56
N ALA A 75 -14.79 -14.29 -7.39
CA ALA A 75 -13.99 -15.03 -8.35
C ALA A 75 -13.03 -15.99 -7.64
N ALA A 76 -12.32 -15.51 -6.62
CA ALA A 76 -11.47 -16.36 -5.78
C ALA A 76 -12.27 -17.53 -5.18
N LEU A 77 -13.48 -17.26 -4.67
CA LEU A 77 -14.33 -18.29 -4.08
C LEU A 77 -14.80 -19.33 -5.11
N ALA A 78 -15.02 -18.93 -6.36
CA ALA A 78 -15.36 -19.85 -7.45
C ALA A 78 -14.22 -20.83 -7.75
N ASP A 79 -12.97 -20.41 -7.53
CA ASP A 79 -11.77 -21.23 -7.62
C ASP A 79 -11.41 -21.96 -6.31
N GLY A 80 -12.30 -21.93 -5.31
CA GLY A 80 -12.09 -22.56 -4.01
C GLY A 80 -11.16 -21.79 -3.06
N VAL A 81 -10.77 -20.56 -3.41
CA VAL A 81 -9.88 -19.70 -2.63
C VAL A 81 -10.67 -18.64 -1.85
N ARG A 82 -10.33 -18.44 -0.56
CA ARG A 82 -10.94 -17.38 0.25
C ARG A 82 -9.98 -16.20 0.39
N VAL A 83 -10.42 -15.05 -0.09
CA VAL A 83 -9.75 -13.76 0.11
C VAL A 83 -10.59 -12.92 1.05
N TRP A 84 -10.02 -12.49 2.18
CA TRP A 84 -10.73 -11.70 3.18
C TRP A 84 -10.01 -10.37 3.44
N ALA A 85 -10.76 -9.28 3.47
CA ALA A 85 -10.22 -7.96 3.79
C ALA A 85 -10.26 -7.71 5.30
N ARG A 86 -9.09 -7.37 5.88
CA ARG A 86 -8.90 -7.08 7.31
C ARG A 86 -9.00 -5.59 7.61
N SER A 87 -8.41 -4.76 6.75
CA SER A 87 -8.28 -3.33 6.97
C SER A 87 -8.45 -2.58 5.64
N GLY A 88 -9.07 -1.40 5.68
CA GLY A 88 -9.31 -0.55 4.50
C GLY A 88 -9.05 0.90 4.83
N HIS A 89 -10.03 1.78 4.58
CA HIS A 89 -9.88 3.20 4.88
C HIS A 89 -9.51 3.45 6.34
N ARG A 90 -8.53 4.31 6.53
CA ARG A 90 -8.03 4.72 7.84
C ARG A 90 -7.96 6.24 7.90
N SER A 91 -8.54 6.85 8.93
CA SER A 91 -8.45 8.30 9.16
C SER A 91 -7.06 8.71 9.67
N LEU A 92 -6.74 10.00 9.62
CA LEU A 92 -5.53 10.56 10.23
C LEU A 92 -5.47 10.23 11.72
N SER A 93 -6.60 10.37 12.43
CA SER A 93 -6.66 10.11 13.87
C SER A 93 -6.32 8.67 14.22
N GLN A 94 -6.80 7.71 13.42
CA GLN A 94 -6.45 6.28 13.58
C GLN A 94 -4.98 6.03 13.26
N GLN A 95 -4.46 6.55 12.14
CA GLN A 95 -3.05 6.39 11.79
C GLN A 95 -2.12 7.00 12.84
N ARG A 96 -2.47 8.19 13.37
CA ARG A 96 -1.76 8.86 14.46
C ARG A 96 -1.78 8.04 15.75
N TYR A 97 -2.91 7.43 16.09
CA TYR A 97 -2.99 6.55 17.25
C TYR A 97 -2.00 5.38 17.13
N LEU A 98 -2.01 4.68 15.99
CA LEU A 98 -1.10 3.55 15.74
C LEU A 98 0.37 4.00 15.76
N TRP A 99 0.69 5.11 15.10
CA TRP A 99 2.02 5.70 15.09
C TRP A 99 2.51 6.06 16.50
N ASN A 100 1.73 6.86 17.24
CA ASN A 100 2.10 7.33 18.57
C ASN A 100 2.19 6.16 19.57
N ALA A 101 1.34 5.14 19.44
CA ALA A 101 1.43 3.94 20.28
C ALA A 101 2.79 3.25 20.11
N LYS A 102 3.25 3.07 18.86
CA LYS A 102 4.57 2.51 18.56
C LYS A 102 5.69 3.43 19.04
N TYR A 103 5.62 4.72 18.75
CA TYR A 103 6.63 5.71 19.15
C TYR A 103 6.83 5.80 20.66
N ARG A 104 5.76 5.64 21.43
CA ARG A 104 5.77 5.68 22.91
C ARG A 104 6.08 4.32 23.54
N GLY A 105 6.21 3.25 22.75
CA GLY A 105 6.46 1.90 23.25
C GLY A 105 5.23 1.22 23.85
N HIS A 106 4.02 1.69 23.53
CA HIS A 106 2.77 1.01 23.88
C HIS A 106 2.41 -0.12 22.91
N ASP A 107 3.08 -0.15 21.75
CA ASP A 107 2.95 -1.19 20.73
C ASP A 107 4.33 -1.48 20.12
N THR A 108 4.47 -2.64 19.48
CA THR A 108 5.71 -3.10 18.86
C THR A 108 5.90 -2.56 17.45
N VAL A 109 7.16 -2.35 17.07
CA VAL A 109 7.60 -2.18 15.69
C VAL A 109 8.19 -3.47 15.16
N ARG A 110 8.11 -3.68 13.84
CA ARG A 110 8.76 -4.79 13.16
C ARG A 110 10.02 -4.28 12.45
N THR A 111 11.11 -5.00 12.59
CA THR A 111 12.37 -4.74 11.88
C THR A 111 12.42 -5.49 10.56
N GLU A 112 13.34 -5.09 9.69
CA GLU A 112 13.58 -5.69 8.37
C GLU A 112 13.89 -7.20 8.44
N ASP A 113 14.57 -7.65 9.51
CA ASP A 113 14.83 -9.07 9.78
C ASP A 113 13.62 -9.81 10.42
N GLY A 114 12.45 -9.17 10.47
CA GLY A 114 11.21 -9.75 10.97
C GLY A 114 11.04 -9.79 12.49
N ARG A 115 12.01 -9.29 13.27
CA ARG A 115 11.87 -9.21 14.73
C ARG A 115 10.87 -8.15 15.16
N ARG A 116 10.34 -8.32 16.37
CA ARG A 116 9.51 -7.34 17.07
C ARG A 116 10.29 -6.66 18.17
N LEU A 117 10.12 -5.36 18.29
CA LEU A 117 10.77 -4.56 19.32
C LEU A 117 9.76 -3.58 19.93
N THR A 118 9.80 -3.42 21.24
CA THR A 118 9.13 -2.30 21.93
C THR A 118 10.11 -1.15 22.04
N LEU A 119 9.74 0.02 21.52
CA LEU A 119 10.58 1.21 21.59
C LEU A 119 10.66 1.77 23.01
N ARG A 120 11.83 2.28 23.40
CA ARG A 120 12.05 2.92 24.70
C ARG A 120 11.95 4.43 24.57
N ARG A 121 11.51 5.09 25.65
CA ARG A 121 11.33 6.54 25.68
C ARG A 121 12.62 7.30 25.36
N GLU A 122 13.76 6.80 25.86
CA GLU A 122 15.09 7.40 25.78
C GLU A 122 15.77 7.20 24.43
N GLN A 123 15.22 6.38 23.53
CA GLN A 123 15.80 6.19 22.20
C GLN A 123 15.77 7.50 21.39
N PRO A 124 16.80 7.77 20.57
CA PRO A 124 16.81 8.91 19.67
C PRO A 124 15.57 8.96 18.79
N ALA A 125 15.00 10.15 18.59
CA ALA A 125 13.79 10.33 17.79
C ALA A 125 13.96 9.80 16.36
N ALA A 126 15.10 10.09 15.72
CA ALA A 126 15.42 9.60 14.38
C ALA A 126 15.44 8.07 14.28
N GLU A 127 15.95 7.37 15.30
CA GLU A 127 15.97 5.91 15.34
C GLU A 127 14.56 5.34 15.46
N LYS A 128 13.73 5.90 16.36
CA LYS A 128 12.33 5.49 16.54
C LYS A 128 11.54 5.67 15.25
N VAL A 129 11.62 6.84 14.63
CA VAL A 129 10.94 7.15 13.38
C VAL A 129 11.38 6.20 12.26
N ARG A 130 12.69 5.97 12.10
CA ARG A 130 13.23 5.03 11.11
C ARG A 130 12.66 3.61 11.28
N LEU A 131 12.56 3.13 12.53
CA LEU A 131 12.04 1.80 12.82
C LEU A 131 10.54 1.69 12.52
N ILE A 132 9.74 2.69 12.93
CA ILE A 132 8.29 2.73 12.67
C ILE A 132 8.00 2.76 11.17
N LEU A 133 8.76 3.57 10.43
CA LEU A 133 8.61 3.72 8.97
C LEU A 133 8.94 2.47 8.15
N SER A 134 9.44 1.39 8.77
CA SER A 134 9.63 0.11 8.07
C SER A 134 8.31 -0.45 7.54
N TYR A 135 7.22 -0.27 8.29
CA TYR A 135 5.90 -0.86 8.00
C TYR A 135 4.71 0.05 8.35
N THR A 136 4.94 1.26 8.88
CA THR A 136 3.87 2.15 9.32
C THR A 136 4.10 3.53 8.72
N ALA A 137 3.23 3.92 7.78
CA ALA A 137 3.29 5.23 7.16
C ALA A 137 3.12 6.36 8.20
N PHE A 138 3.81 7.47 7.97
CA PHE A 138 3.60 8.69 8.74
C PHE A 138 2.13 9.14 8.64
N PRO A 139 1.49 9.53 9.76
CA PRO A 139 0.09 9.95 9.72
C PRO A 139 -0.12 11.10 8.73
N GLY A 140 -1.05 10.89 7.80
CA GLY A 140 -1.35 11.82 6.73
C GLY A 140 -0.65 11.50 5.42
N THR A 141 0.13 10.41 5.36
CA THR A 141 0.80 9.94 4.13
C THR A 141 0.43 8.48 3.80
N SER A 142 -0.50 7.87 4.55
CA SER A 142 -0.95 6.51 4.30
C SER A 142 -1.91 6.45 3.12
N ARG A 143 -1.71 5.50 2.20
CA ARG A 143 -2.62 5.27 1.06
C ARG A 143 -4.03 4.83 1.49
N HIS A 144 -4.15 4.23 2.68
CA HIS A 144 -5.46 3.92 3.28
C HIS A 144 -6.32 5.17 3.51
N HIS A 145 -5.76 6.38 3.58
CA HIS A 145 -6.55 7.61 3.69
C HIS A 145 -7.49 7.80 2.49
N TRP A 146 -7.14 7.26 1.32
CA TRP A 146 -7.88 7.51 0.09
C TRP A 146 -9.06 6.56 -0.10
N GLY A 147 -9.15 5.49 0.70
CA GLY A 147 -10.16 4.44 0.53
C GLY A 147 -9.93 3.60 -0.73
N THR A 148 -8.68 3.52 -1.20
CA THR A 148 -8.26 2.78 -2.41
C THR A 148 -7.42 1.55 -2.08
N ASP A 149 -7.07 1.37 -0.81
CA ASP A 149 -6.08 0.39 -0.36
C ASP A 149 -6.69 -0.51 0.72
N VAL A 150 -6.31 -1.78 0.67
CA VAL A 150 -6.84 -2.81 1.56
C VAL A 150 -5.73 -3.76 2.01
N ASP A 151 -5.74 -4.06 3.30
CA ASP A 151 -4.94 -5.16 3.84
C ASP A 151 -5.79 -6.43 3.78
N MET A 152 -5.34 -7.41 3.01
CA MET A 152 -6.04 -8.68 2.87
C MET A 152 -5.42 -9.73 3.81
N ALA A 153 -6.26 -10.28 4.69
CA ALA A 153 -5.91 -11.43 5.50
C ALA A 153 -5.90 -12.68 4.62
N GLN A 154 -4.85 -13.46 4.82
CA GLN A 154 -4.70 -14.74 4.15
C GLN A 154 -5.23 -15.79 5.12
N THR A 155 -6.44 -16.31 4.87
CA THR A 155 -6.88 -17.51 5.59
C THR A 155 -6.11 -18.69 5.02
N PHE A 156 -5.24 -19.23 5.85
CA PHE A 156 -4.56 -20.48 5.63
C PHE A 156 -5.52 -21.63 5.95
N ALA A 157 -5.56 -22.67 5.11
CA ALA A 157 -6.21 -23.91 5.49
C ALA A 157 -5.40 -24.58 6.61
N ASP A 158 -6.11 -25.09 7.62
CA ASP A 158 -5.70 -26.13 8.56
C ASP A 158 -4.32 -25.98 9.25
N GLY A 159 -4.06 -24.81 9.86
CA GLY A 159 -2.99 -24.66 10.86
C GLY A 159 -1.80 -23.76 10.47
N CYS A 160 -1.81 -23.16 9.28
CA CYS A 160 -0.87 -22.09 8.96
C CYS A 160 -1.39 -20.73 9.51
N ALA A 161 -0.50 -19.87 10.00
CA ALA A 161 -0.88 -18.63 10.70
C ALA A 161 -1.00 -17.42 9.76
N ASP A 162 -2.15 -16.71 9.79
CA ASP A 162 -2.44 -15.47 9.03
C ASP A 162 -1.24 -14.51 9.05
N LEU A 163 -0.68 -14.11 7.90
CA LEU A 163 0.48 -13.20 7.83
C LEU A 163 0.18 -11.86 8.51
N LEU A 164 -1.07 -11.42 8.51
CA LEU A 164 -1.54 -10.25 9.26
C LEU A 164 -1.74 -10.55 10.75
N LEU A 165 -2.11 -11.78 11.18
CA LEU A 165 -2.08 -12.13 12.62
C LEU A 165 -0.67 -12.38 13.12
N GLN A 166 0.25 -12.84 12.28
CA GLN A 166 1.67 -12.83 12.59
C GLN A 166 2.16 -11.38 12.82
N GLN A 167 1.44 -10.36 12.31
CA GLN A 167 1.67 -8.95 12.64
C GLN A 167 1.14 -8.50 14.02
N ASP A 168 0.08 -9.11 14.52
CA ASP A 168 -0.60 -8.69 15.77
C ASP A 168 -0.42 -9.69 16.93
N ALA A 169 0.18 -10.84 16.68
CA ALA A 169 0.53 -11.81 17.70
C ALA A 169 1.72 -11.26 18.51
N GLY A 170 1.42 -10.70 19.68
CA GLY A 170 2.39 -10.60 20.76
C GLY A 170 2.89 -11.99 21.16
N PRO A 171 4.00 -12.09 21.91
CA PRO A 171 4.30 -13.33 22.63
C PRO A 171 3.06 -13.71 23.46
N PRO A 172 2.75 -15.01 23.62
CA PRO A 172 1.61 -15.41 24.44
C PRO A 172 1.72 -14.75 25.81
N PRO A 173 0.60 -14.35 26.44
CA PRO A 173 0.60 -13.54 27.66
C PRO A 173 1.40 -14.15 28.83
N ASP A 174 1.68 -15.46 28.77
CA ASP A 174 2.46 -16.20 29.76
C ASP A 174 3.90 -16.54 29.33
N ALA A 175 4.39 -15.98 28.22
CA ALA A 175 5.80 -16.10 27.86
C ALA A 175 6.64 -15.21 28.80
N PRO A 176 7.58 -15.78 29.57
CA PRO A 176 8.39 -14.98 30.47
C PRO A 176 9.21 -13.95 29.66
N VAL A 177 9.08 -12.68 30.03
CA VAL A 177 9.94 -11.60 29.52
C VAL A 177 11.32 -11.81 30.14
N VAL A 178 12.21 -12.45 29.41
CA VAL A 178 13.60 -12.64 29.84
C VAL A 178 14.32 -11.30 29.71
N PRO A 179 14.96 -10.77 30.76
CA PRO A 179 15.77 -9.56 30.63
C PRO A 179 16.95 -9.84 29.68
N ALA A 180 17.33 -8.84 28.90
CA ALA A 180 18.47 -8.92 27.99
C ALA A 180 19.77 -9.11 28.78
N GLY A 181 20.19 -10.37 28.93
CA GLY A 181 21.50 -10.78 29.40
C GLY A 181 22.05 -11.82 28.44
N ASP A 182 23.34 -11.69 28.14
CA ASP A 182 24.08 -12.59 27.25
C ASP A 182 24.03 -14.03 27.78
N ASP A 183 23.31 -14.93 27.10
CA ASP A 183 23.43 -16.37 27.28
C ASP A 183 22.94 -17.12 26.01
N PRO A 184 23.41 -18.37 25.79
CA PRO A 184 23.56 -18.95 24.47
C PRO A 184 22.25 -19.47 23.89
N ALA A 185 22.22 -19.55 22.55
CA ALA A 185 21.07 -19.92 21.73
C ALA A 185 20.22 -21.06 22.35
N PRO A 186 18.89 -20.87 22.50
CA PRO A 186 18.05 -21.88 23.10
C PRO A 186 17.99 -23.12 22.21
N ALA A 187 18.29 -24.27 22.83
CA ALA A 187 18.18 -25.59 22.24
C ALA A 187 16.83 -25.77 21.52
N ALA A 188 16.93 -26.41 20.36
CA ALA A 188 15.87 -26.67 19.40
C ALA A 188 14.48 -26.85 20.05
N ARG A 189 13.61 -25.86 19.81
CA ARG A 189 12.17 -26.09 19.82
C ARG A 189 11.93 -27.29 18.89
N LYS A 190 11.28 -28.33 19.40
CA LYS A 190 10.82 -29.47 18.59
C LYS A 190 10.09 -28.86 17.39
N ALA A 191 10.63 -29.07 16.19
CA ALA A 191 10.10 -28.49 14.97
C ALA A 191 8.59 -28.73 14.97
N ALA A 192 7.81 -27.63 14.96
CA ALA A 192 6.43 -27.73 14.56
C ALA A 192 6.45 -28.47 13.23
N GLU A 193 5.67 -29.55 13.15
CA GLU A 193 5.55 -30.37 11.96
C GLU A 193 5.39 -29.44 10.77
N GLN A 194 6.30 -29.60 9.80
CA GLN A 194 6.45 -28.66 8.69
C GLN A 194 5.10 -28.57 8.00
N PRO A 195 4.45 -27.39 7.96
CA PRO A 195 3.16 -27.28 7.32
C PRO A 195 3.30 -27.72 5.85
N PRO A 196 2.27 -28.34 5.26
CA PRO A 196 2.33 -28.82 3.88
C PRO A 196 2.78 -27.69 2.93
N ASP A 197 3.60 -28.02 1.93
CA ASP A 197 4.35 -27.11 1.05
C ASP A 197 3.52 -26.08 0.25
N ASP A 198 2.20 -26.02 0.43
CA ASP A 198 1.32 -25.03 -0.18
C ASP A 198 0.38 -24.35 0.83
N CYS A 199 0.97 -23.55 1.71
CA CYS A 199 0.22 -22.71 2.64
C CYS A 199 -0.27 -21.38 2.02
N LEU A 200 -0.10 -21.10 0.72
CA LEU A 200 -0.40 -19.76 0.18
C LEU A 200 -1.42 -19.72 -0.98
N PRO A 201 -2.53 -20.47 -0.96
CA PRO A 201 -3.49 -20.48 -2.07
C PRO A 201 -4.07 -19.08 -2.34
N ALA A 202 -4.38 -18.31 -1.29
CA ALA A 202 -4.85 -16.94 -1.43
C ALA A 202 -3.81 -16.00 -2.06
N GLN A 203 -2.53 -16.11 -1.65
CA GLN A 203 -1.50 -15.23 -2.18
C GLN A 203 -1.13 -15.58 -3.62
N ARG A 204 -1.09 -16.87 -3.98
CA ARG A 204 -0.87 -17.30 -5.37
C ARG A 204 -2.00 -16.85 -6.26
N TRP A 205 -3.25 -17.04 -5.82
CA TRP A 205 -4.41 -16.59 -6.56
C TRP A 205 -4.41 -15.07 -6.73
N LEU A 206 -4.13 -14.30 -5.68
CA LEU A 206 -4.04 -12.84 -5.78
C LEU A 206 -2.91 -12.40 -6.71
N ALA A 207 -1.73 -13.01 -6.62
CA ALA A 207 -0.61 -12.71 -7.52
C ALA A 207 -0.96 -12.97 -9.00
N ALA A 208 -1.72 -14.04 -9.27
CA ALA A 208 -2.14 -14.40 -10.61
C ALA A 208 -3.32 -13.55 -11.13
N HIS A 209 -4.29 -13.20 -10.29
CA HIS A 209 -5.61 -12.71 -10.75
C HIS A 209 -6.02 -11.33 -10.24
N ALA A 210 -5.43 -10.81 -9.16
CA ALA A 210 -5.91 -9.55 -8.55
C ALA A 210 -5.85 -8.35 -9.52
N HIS A 211 -4.86 -8.35 -10.42
CA HIS A 211 -4.67 -7.31 -11.43
C HIS A 211 -5.83 -7.25 -12.44
N GLU A 212 -6.51 -8.37 -12.71
CA GLU A 212 -7.70 -8.44 -13.57
C GLU A 212 -8.87 -7.62 -12.98
N PHE A 213 -8.88 -7.46 -11.66
CA PHE A 213 -9.86 -6.66 -10.92
C PHE A 213 -9.34 -5.26 -10.59
N GLY A 214 -8.14 -4.88 -11.04
CA GLY A 214 -7.53 -3.58 -10.77
C GLY A 214 -6.74 -3.47 -9.46
N TRP A 215 -6.53 -4.59 -8.75
CA TRP A 215 -5.77 -4.65 -7.49
C TRP A 215 -4.33 -5.09 -7.71
N TYR A 216 -3.39 -4.36 -7.13
CA TYR A 216 -1.96 -4.63 -7.27
C TYR A 216 -1.24 -4.60 -5.93
N LEU A 217 -0.26 -5.48 -5.77
CA LEU A 217 0.66 -5.49 -4.65
C LEU A 217 1.68 -4.37 -4.83
N VAL A 218 1.57 -3.29 -4.04
CA VAL A 218 2.40 -2.08 -4.25
C VAL A 218 3.70 -2.06 -3.47
N TYR A 219 3.80 -2.83 -2.38
CA TYR A 219 5.04 -3.05 -1.63
C TYR A 219 5.53 -4.48 -1.88
N ASP A 220 5.91 -4.74 -3.13
CA ASP A 220 6.29 -6.05 -3.66
C ASP A 220 7.75 -6.43 -3.36
N ALA A 221 8.64 -5.45 -3.33
CA ALA A 221 10.07 -5.63 -3.13
C ALA A 221 10.67 -4.43 -2.35
N PRO A 222 11.86 -4.59 -1.74
CA PRO A 222 12.54 -3.49 -1.07
C PRO A 222 12.92 -2.38 -2.07
N ARG A 223 12.47 -1.15 -1.81
CA ARG A 223 12.76 0.05 -2.64
C ARG A 223 13.34 1.21 -1.83
N GLY A 224 13.85 0.93 -0.64
CA GLY A 224 14.36 1.92 0.31
C GLY A 224 13.27 2.56 1.19
N GLY A 225 12.00 2.56 0.77
CA GLY A 225 10.84 2.98 1.54
C GLY A 225 10.33 1.92 2.52
N PHE A 226 9.02 1.65 2.46
CA PHE A 226 8.42 0.56 3.23
C PHE A 226 9.00 -0.80 2.81
N GLN A 227 9.04 -1.71 3.78
CA GLN A 227 9.44 -3.10 3.55
C GLN A 227 8.35 -3.85 2.77
N PRO A 228 8.65 -5.01 2.17
CA PRO A 228 7.64 -5.80 1.47
C PRO A 228 6.45 -6.15 2.35
N GLU A 229 5.25 -5.92 1.83
CA GLU A 229 3.97 -6.09 2.54
C GLU A 229 3.03 -6.98 1.71
N PRO A 230 3.15 -8.32 1.74
CA PRO A 230 2.37 -9.25 0.89
C PRO A 230 0.84 -9.18 1.10
N TRP A 231 0.40 -8.45 2.11
CA TRP A 231 -1.00 -8.21 2.45
C TRP A 231 -1.55 -6.88 1.92
N HIS A 232 -0.71 -5.91 1.52
CA HIS A 232 -1.14 -4.54 1.18
C HIS A 232 -1.40 -4.41 -0.33
N TRP A 233 -2.67 -4.32 -0.71
CA TRP A 233 -3.10 -4.22 -2.10
C TRP A 233 -3.76 -2.86 -2.38
N SER A 234 -3.38 -2.21 -3.49
CA SER A 234 -3.99 -0.96 -3.95
C SER A 234 -4.85 -1.18 -5.18
N TYR A 235 -6.01 -0.55 -5.22
CA TYR A 235 -6.83 -0.42 -6.42
C TYR A 235 -6.26 0.69 -7.32
N LEU A 236 -5.38 0.34 -8.26
CA LEU A 236 -4.59 1.29 -9.03
C LEU A 236 -5.40 2.30 -9.86
N PRO A 237 -6.57 1.96 -10.45
CA PRO A 237 -7.35 2.95 -11.20
C PRO A 237 -7.68 4.22 -10.39
N PHE A 238 -7.70 4.13 -9.06
CA PHE A 238 -7.94 5.25 -8.16
C PHE A 238 -6.69 5.65 -7.35
N ALA A 239 -5.89 4.68 -6.93
CA ALA A 239 -4.74 4.95 -6.07
C ALA A 239 -3.62 5.72 -6.79
N VAL A 240 -3.41 5.50 -8.09
CA VAL A 240 -2.43 6.25 -8.90
C VAL A 240 -2.82 7.73 -9.04
N PRO A 241 -4.04 8.10 -9.48
CA PRO A 241 -4.41 9.51 -9.52
C PRO A 241 -4.49 10.15 -8.13
N ALA A 242 -4.84 9.39 -7.08
CA ALA A 242 -4.78 9.90 -5.70
C ALA A 242 -3.34 10.23 -5.26
N LEU A 243 -2.36 9.38 -5.59
CA LEU A 243 -0.94 9.66 -5.35
C LEU A 243 -0.46 10.88 -6.14
N ALA A 244 -0.83 10.99 -7.42
CA ALA A 244 -0.48 12.15 -8.24
C ALA A 244 -0.97 13.46 -7.60
N ARG A 245 -2.24 13.49 -7.18
CA ARG A 245 -2.82 14.65 -6.48
C ARG A 245 -2.17 14.90 -5.13
N TYR A 246 -1.84 13.86 -4.38
CA TYR A 246 -1.12 14.01 -3.11
C TYR A 246 0.22 14.74 -3.32
N LEU A 247 0.99 14.31 -4.32
CA LEU A 247 2.30 14.88 -4.62
C LEU A 247 2.21 16.33 -5.10
N GLU A 248 1.11 16.73 -5.73
CA GLU A 248 0.88 18.09 -6.21
C GLU A 248 0.32 19.03 -5.13
N GLU A 249 -0.56 18.53 -4.26
CA GLU A 249 -1.39 19.39 -3.40
C GLU A 249 -1.06 19.32 -1.90
N VAL A 250 -0.26 18.34 -1.46
CA VAL A 250 0.03 18.13 -0.03
C VAL A 250 1.45 18.55 0.31
N GLU A 251 1.53 19.62 1.10
CA GLU A 251 2.76 20.17 1.67
C GLU A 251 2.91 19.81 3.16
N ALA A 252 4.15 19.86 3.67
CA ALA A 252 4.50 19.49 5.03
C ALA A 252 3.68 20.25 6.09
N ASP A 253 3.37 21.53 5.85
CA ASP A 253 2.61 22.37 6.78
C ASP A 253 1.18 21.87 7.00
N LEU A 254 0.60 21.13 6.05
CA LEU A 254 -0.70 20.49 6.23
C LEU A 254 -0.65 19.34 7.26
N LEU A 255 0.54 18.88 7.62
CA LEU A 255 0.77 17.81 8.60
C LEU A 255 1.35 18.32 9.93
N ARG A 256 1.84 19.57 9.98
CA ARG A 256 2.32 20.20 11.21
C ARG A 256 1.20 20.38 12.24
N ASP A 257 1.59 20.38 13.53
CA ASP A 257 0.70 20.57 14.69
C ASP A 257 -0.47 19.59 14.79
N ARG A 258 -0.31 18.38 14.25
CA ARG A 258 -1.33 17.31 14.31
C ARG A 258 -1.17 16.35 15.49
N GLY A 259 -0.27 16.64 16.42
CA GLY A 259 -0.01 15.80 17.60
C GLY A 259 0.61 14.44 17.24
N ILE A 260 1.42 14.41 16.18
CA ILE A 260 2.16 13.23 15.74
C ILE A 260 3.52 13.25 16.42
N ASP A 261 3.86 12.22 17.18
CA ASP A 261 5.15 12.18 17.87
C ASP A 261 6.31 12.00 16.86
N GLY A 262 7.39 12.75 17.04
CA GLY A 262 8.54 12.70 16.14
C GLY A 262 8.28 13.32 14.76
N ALA A 263 7.24 14.16 14.62
CA ALA A 263 6.87 14.79 13.36
C ALA A 263 8.03 15.55 12.69
N ASP A 264 8.82 16.30 13.45
CA ASP A 264 9.91 17.12 12.90
C ASP A 264 10.94 16.27 12.12
N VAL A 265 11.22 15.04 12.59
CA VAL A 265 12.14 14.12 11.90
C VAL A 265 11.69 13.82 10.46
N VAL A 266 10.37 13.80 10.21
CA VAL A 266 9.79 13.54 8.90
C VAL A 266 9.54 14.83 8.12
N LEU A 267 9.05 15.87 8.81
CA LEU A 267 8.56 17.09 8.19
C LEU A 267 9.68 18.11 7.90
N ASP A 268 10.84 18.02 8.55
CA ASP A 268 11.99 18.89 8.27
C ASP A 268 12.61 18.62 6.88
N ASP A 269 12.49 17.38 6.37
CA ASP A 269 12.83 17.01 4.99
C ASP A 269 11.71 16.15 4.37
N PHE A 270 10.53 16.76 4.25
CA PHE A 270 9.36 16.07 3.72
C PHE A 270 9.51 15.68 2.25
N ALA A 271 10.34 16.39 1.48
CA ALA A 271 10.65 16.05 0.10
C ALA A 271 11.39 14.70 0.01
N ALA A 272 12.47 14.53 0.79
CA ALA A 272 13.18 13.25 0.84
C ALA A 272 12.29 12.12 1.37
N TYR A 273 11.42 12.41 2.34
CA TYR A 273 10.42 11.45 2.81
C TYR A 273 9.47 11.02 1.68
N ARG A 274 8.94 11.96 0.90
CA ARG A 274 8.04 11.66 -0.23
C ARG A 274 8.72 10.79 -1.27
N ASP A 275 9.93 11.15 -1.69
CA ASP A 275 10.67 10.40 -2.69
C ASP A 275 10.97 8.98 -2.24
N ARG A 276 11.27 8.81 -0.96
CA ARG A 276 11.61 7.51 -0.40
C ARG A 276 10.39 6.62 -0.13
N PHE A 277 9.33 7.17 0.46
CA PHE A 277 8.22 6.38 1.01
C PHE A 277 6.95 6.44 0.16
N LEU A 278 6.62 7.58 -0.45
CA LEU A 278 5.43 7.67 -1.31
C LEU A 278 5.69 7.16 -2.73
N LEU A 279 6.90 7.39 -3.25
CA LEU A 279 7.33 6.84 -4.55
C LEU A 279 8.01 5.46 -4.42
N GLY A 280 8.21 4.97 -3.19
CA GLY A 280 8.78 3.64 -2.90
C GLY A 280 7.81 2.48 -3.11
N VAL A 281 7.03 2.51 -4.20
CA VAL A 281 6.03 1.49 -4.58
C VAL A 281 6.43 0.80 -5.89
N CYS A 282 5.73 -0.27 -6.26
CA CYS A 282 5.93 -0.93 -7.56
C CYS A 282 5.73 0.06 -8.74
N PRO A 283 6.43 -0.11 -9.88
CA PRO A 283 6.37 0.83 -11.00
C PRO A 283 4.95 1.11 -11.52
N ASP A 284 4.07 0.11 -11.55
CA ASP A 284 2.68 0.26 -12.01
C ASP A 284 1.87 1.23 -11.14
N ALA A 285 2.27 1.42 -9.89
CA ALA A 285 1.59 2.30 -8.94
C ALA A 285 2.07 3.76 -9.00
N LEU A 286 3.05 4.08 -9.86
CA LEU A 286 3.59 5.43 -10.01
C LEU A 286 2.78 6.25 -11.03
N PRO A 287 2.53 7.55 -10.78
CA PRO A 287 1.94 8.44 -11.77
C PRO A 287 2.77 8.47 -13.06
N GLY A 288 2.09 8.36 -14.22
CA GLY A 288 2.75 8.38 -15.53
C GLY A 288 3.44 7.08 -15.94
N ALA A 289 3.35 6.02 -15.15
CA ALA A 289 3.79 4.68 -15.57
C ALA A 289 2.87 4.13 -16.67
N ALA A 290 3.46 3.61 -17.75
CA ALA A 290 2.75 2.69 -18.63
C ALA A 290 2.62 1.34 -17.89
N PRO A 291 1.46 0.66 -17.93
CA PRO A 291 1.31 -0.61 -17.25
C PRO A 291 2.36 -1.60 -17.75
N SER A 292 3.07 -2.23 -16.83
CA SER A 292 3.86 -3.42 -17.11
C SER A 292 2.92 -4.45 -17.70
N VAL A 293 3.18 -4.86 -18.95
CA VAL A 293 2.62 -6.10 -19.46
C VAL A 293 3.07 -7.19 -18.47
N ALA A 294 2.12 -8.03 -18.03
CA ALA A 294 2.37 -9.11 -17.08
C ALA A 294 3.65 -9.89 -17.45
N PRO A 295 4.38 -10.45 -16.47
CA PRO A 295 5.48 -11.35 -16.80
C PRO A 295 4.92 -12.46 -17.69
N SER A 296 5.46 -12.55 -18.92
CA SER A 296 5.25 -13.71 -19.77
C SER A 296 5.60 -14.97 -18.98
N GLU A 297 4.88 -16.06 -19.23
CA GLU A 297 5.01 -17.38 -18.57
C GLU A 297 6.43 -17.99 -18.56
N ASP A 298 7.43 -17.32 -19.15
CA ASP A 298 8.84 -17.71 -19.25
C ASP A 298 9.77 -17.12 -18.18
N SER A 299 9.28 -16.41 -17.15
CA SER A 299 10.15 -16.01 -16.03
C SER A 299 10.38 -17.17 -15.05
N PRO A 300 11.63 -17.59 -14.80
CA PRO A 300 11.91 -18.69 -13.88
C PRO A 300 11.47 -18.31 -12.47
N ALA A 301 10.76 -19.24 -11.82
CA ALA A 301 10.31 -19.09 -10.44
C ALA A 301 11.47 -18.67 -9.52
N PRO A 302 11.26 -17.74 -8.57
CA PRO A 302 12.29 -17.42 -7.59
C PRO A 302 12.64 -18.68 -6.80
N ALA A 303 13.95 -18.97 -6.72
CA ALA A 303 14.51 -20.13 -6.04
C ALA A 303 14.16 -20.13 -4.54
N PRO A 304 14.04 -21.32 -3.92
CA PRO A 304 13.48 -21.52 -2.58
C PRO A 304 14.24 -20.82 -1.46
#